data_AF-A0A8X6WGG0-F1
#
_entry.id   AF-A0A8X6WGG0-F1
#
_cell.length_a   1.000
_cell.length_b   1.000
_cell.length_c   1.000
_cell.angle_alpha   90.00
_cell.angle_beta   90.00
_cell.angle_gamma   90.00
#
_symmetry.space_group_name_H-M   'P 1'
#
loop_
_entity.id
_entity.type
_entity.pdbx_description
1 polymer ?
#
loop_
_entity_poly.entity_id
_entity_poly.type
_entity_poly.pdbx_seq_one_letter_code
_entity_poly.pdbx_strand_id
1 'polypeptide(L)' 'MGRSRMHEDLTTKKAFKAQTIGTRKKGRPNLRWIDGLEKDLLVSRTKNWRTLAGRRLAWKRILEKAKAHLGLFSH' A
#
# COMPACT_ATOMS: atom_id res chain seq x y z
N MET A 1 -8.32 -26.12 17.58
CA MET A 1 -8.50 -25.21 16.43
C MET A 1 -8.28 -23.76 16.89
N GLY A 2 -7.03 -23.29 16.94
CA GLY A 2 -6.69 -21.92 17.34
C GLY A 2 -6.02 -21.20 16.17
N ARG A 3 -6.60 -20.08 15.73
CA ARG A 3 -6.18 -19.33 14.53
C ARG A 3 -4.68 -19.03 14.57
N SER A 4 -3.95 -19.63 13.64
CA SER A 4 -2.53 -19.35 13.40
C SER A 4 -2.37 -17.85 13.15
N ARG A 5 -1.76 -17.15 14.11
CA ARG A 5 -1.37 -15.74 13.96
C ARG A 5 -0.50 -15.69 12.71
N MET A 6 -0.91 -14.92 11.71
CA MET A 6 -0.19 -14.71 10.44
C MET A 6 1.31 -14.84 10.68
N HIS A 7 1.87 -16.01 10.34
CA HIS A 7 3.31 -16.16 10.31
C HIS A 7 3.76 -15.15 9.28
N GLU A 8 4.59 -14.22 9.71
CA GLU A 8 5.12 -13.19 8.85
C GLU A 8 5.94 -13.91 7.79
N ASP A 9 5.34 -14.26 6.66
CA ASP A 9 6.09 -14.75 5.51
C ASP A 9 7.04 -13.63 5.12
N LEU A 10 8.27 -13.80 5.60
CA LEU A 10 9.35 -12.83 5.62
C LEU A 10 9.59 -12.30 4.20
N THR A 11 9.31 -13.10 3.18
CA THR A 11 9.46 -12.79 1.76
C THR A 11 8.60 -11.61 1.30
N THR A 12 7.30 -11.59 1.57
CA THR A 12 6.42 -10.54 1.04
C THR A 12 6.68 -9.20 1.74
N LYS A 13 6.85 -9.22 3.07
CA LYS A 13 7.25 -8.02 3.82
C LYS A 13 8.65 -7.54 3.45
N LYS A 14 9.62 -8.46 3.23
CA LYS A 14 10.98 -8.09 2.77
C LYS A 14 10.94 -7.50 1.38
N ALA A 15 10.23 -8.08 0.42
CA ALA A 15 10.10 -7.55 -0.93
C ALA A 15 9.42 -6.16 -0.96
N PHE A 16 8.39 -5.97 -0.13
CA PHE A 16 7.72 -4.67 0.03
C PHE A 16 8.64 -3.60 0.63
N LYS A 17 9.44 -3.97 1.65
CA LYS A 17 10.41 -3.06 2.31
C LYS A 17 11.71 -2.91 1.53
N ALA A 18 12.02 -3.82 0.62
CA ALA A 18 13.27 -3.82 -0.12
C ALA A 18 13.35 -2.59 -1.01
N GLN A 19 14.38 -1.80 -0.77
CA GLN A 19 14.81 -0.76 -1.69
C GLN A 19 15.60 -1.47 -2.80
N THR A 20 15.01 -1.60 -3.98
CA THR A 20 15.70 -2.22 -5.12
C THR A 20 16.80 -1.28 -5.59
N ILE A 21 18.03 -1.49 -5.11
CA ILE A 21 19.22 -0.74 -5.53
C ILE A 21 19.63 -1.29 -6.90
N GLY A 22 19.24 -0.57 -7.97
CA GLY A 22 19.59 -0.92 -9.34
C GLY A 22 18.83 -0.07 -10.36
N THR A 23 19.51 0.40 -11.40
CA THR A 23 18.93 1.13 -12.52
C THR A 23 18.23 0.17 -13.48
N ARG A 24 16.89 0.22 -13.55
CA ARG A 24 16.09 -0.60 -14.50
C ARG A 24 15.93 0.13 -15.85
N LYS A 25 15.82 -0.64 -16.93
CA LYS A 25 15.82 -0.17 -18.34
C LYS A 25 14.87 1.03 -18.57
N LYS A 26 15.38 2.06 -19.26
CA LYS A 26 14.60 3.22 -19.77
C LYS A 26 13.41 2.72 -20.60
N GLY A 27 12.22 3.26 -20.35
CA GLY A 27 11.02 3.06 -21.17
C GLY A 27 9.79 2.55 -20.42
N ARG A 28 9.94 1.84 -19.29
CA ARG A 28 8.79 1.48 -18.45
C ARG A 28 8.48 2.62 -17.47
N PRO A 29 7.21 3.07 -17.34
CA PRO A 29 6.83 4.04 -16.33
C PRO A 29 7.34 3.58 -14.96
N ASN A 30 8.01 4.48 -14.25
CA ASN A 30 8.52 4.25 -12.90
C ASN A 30 7.36 4.32 -11.90
N LEU A 31 6.40 3.40 -12.02
CA LEU A 31 5.24 3.30 -11.13
C LEU A 31 5.33 2.00 -10.34
N ARG A 32 5.81 2.11 -9.11
CA ARG A 32 5.62 1.07 -8.11
C ARG A 32 4.14 1.09 -7.72
N TRP A 33 3.60 -0.07 -7.36
CA TRP A 33 2.24 -0.14 -6.80
C TRP A 33 2.05 0.82 -5.61
N ILE A 34 3.10 0.99 -4.79
CA ILE A 34 3.12 1.95 -3.68
C ILE A 34 2.93 3.39 -4.17
N ASP A 35 3.48 3.76 -5.33
CA ASP A 35 3.38 5.13 -5.84
C ASP A 35 1.94 5.46 -6.26
N GLY A 36 1.21 4.49 -6.80
CA GLY A 36 -0.24 4.62 -7.05
C GLY A 36 -1.02 4.77 -5.75
N LEU A 37 -0.76 3.89 -4.78
CA LEU A 37 -1.40 3.93 -3.47
C LEU A 37 -1.10 5.24 -2.71
N GLU A 38 0.11 5.78 -2.80
CA GLU A 38 0.49 7.06 -2.19
C GLU A 38 -0.21 8.25 -2.86
N LYS A 39 -0.43 8.21 -4.18
CA LYS A 39 -1.25 9.21 -4.89
C LYS A 39 -2.69 9.17 -4.40
N ASP A 40 -3.29 8.00 -4.26
CA ASP A 40 -4.68 7.88 -3.82
C ASP A 40 -4.86 8.39 -2.39
N LEU A 41 -3.89 8.07 -1.52
CA LEU A 41 -3.86 8.55 -0.14
C LEU A 41 -3.63 10.06 -0.05
N LEU A 42 -2.87 10.65 -0.99
CA LEU A 42 -2.69 12.10 -1.07
C LEU A 42 -4.01 12.81 -1.38
N VAL A 43 -4.80 12.29 -2.33
CA VAL A 43 -6.14 12.82 -2.64
C VAL A 43 -7.06 12.68 -1.43
N SER A 44 -6.99 11.54 -0.72
CA SER A 44 -7.72 11.32 0.54
C SER A 44 -7.11 12.06 1.75
N ARG A 45 -6.08 12.89 1.57
CA ARG A 45 -5.34 13.64 2.63
C ARG A 45 -4.90 12.80 3.83
N THR A 46 -4.66 11.50 3.60
CA THR A 46 -4.30 10.55 4.66
C THR A 46 -2.78 10.50 4.84
N LYS A 47 -2.31 11.08 5.95
CA LYS A 47 -0.89 11.02 6.36
C LYS A 47 -0.61 9.77 7.20
N ASN A 48 0.65 9.37 7.32
CA ASN A 48 1.11 8.26 8.17
C ASN A 48 0.42 6.92 7.88
N TRP A 49 0.08 6.66 6.61
CA TRP A 49 -0.67 5.49 6.19
C TRP A 49 0.00 4.17 6.56
N ARG A 50 1.33 4.10 6.58
CA ARG A 50 2.07 2.89 6.99
C ARG A 50 1.78 2.49 8.44
N THR A 51 1.67 3.47 9.33
CA THR A 51 1.30 3.27 10.73
C THR A 51 -0.19 2.90 10.85
N LEU A 52 -1.04 3.52 10.04
CA LEU A 52 -2.48 3.24 9.99
C LEU A 52 -2.78 1.86 9.41
N ALA A 53 -1.98 1.39 8.44
CA ALA A 53 -2.08 0.05 7.86
C ALA A 53 -1.82 -1.06 8.89
N GLY A 54 -0.97 -0.79 9.89
CA GLY A 54 -0.80 -1.68 11.04
C GLY A 54 -2.03 -1.76 11.95
N ARG A 55 -2.91 -0.76 11.91
CA ARG A 55 -4.15 -0.70 12.70
C ARG A 55 -5.35 -1.08 11.83
N ARG A 56 -5.77 -2.35 11.88
CA ARG A 56 -6.81 -2.93 11.01
C ARG A 56 -8.08 -2.08 10.86
N LEU A 57 -8.61 -1.53 11.96
CA LEU A 57 -9.83 -0.70 11.92
C LEU A 57 -9.59 0.66 11.26
N ALA A 58 -8.45 1.30 11.54
CA ALA A 58 -8.10 2.57 10.93
C ALA A 58 -7.88 2.40 9.43
N TRP A 59 -7.18 1.34 9.04
CA TRP A 59 -6.97 0.99 7.64
C TRP A 59 -8.29 0.74 6.89
N LYS A 60 -9.21 -0.03 7.50
CA LYS A 60 -10.53 -0.29 6.90
C LYS A 60 -11.30 1.02 6.64
N ARG A 61 -11.28 1.97 7.59
CA ARG A 61 -11.96 3.26 7.41
C ARG A 61 -11.38 4.08 6.27
N ILE A 62 -10.06 4.04 6.06
CA ILE A 62 -9.38 4.71 4.95
C ILE A 62 -9.79 4.08 3.62
N LEU A 63 -9.82 2.74 3.55
CA LEU A 63 -10.25 2.02 2.34
C LEU A 63 -11.71 2.32 1.97
N GLU A 64 -12.62 2.37 2.95
CA GLU A 64 -14.02 2.71 2.67
C GLU A 64 -14.17 4.16 2.20
N LYS A 65 -13.41 5.10 2.76
CA LYS A 65 -13.35 6.48 2.25
C LYS A 65 -12.81 6.52 0.81
N ALA A 66 -11.75 5.79 0.52
CA ALA A 66 -11.17 5.71 -0.82
C ALA A 66 -12.15 5.10 -1.83
N LYS A 67 -12.89 4.04 -1.46
CA LYS A 67 -13.93 3.44 -2.31
C LYS A 67 -15.09 4.37 -2.61
N ALA A 68 -15.47 5.21 -1.65
CA ALA A 68 -16.54 6.20 -1.83
C ALA A 68 -16.13 7.32 -2.81
N HIS A 69 -14.83 7.56 -3.00
CA HIS A 69 -14.32 8.44 -4.04
C HIS A 69 -14.22 7.67 -5.37
N LEU A 70 -15.25 7.78 -6.21
CA LEU A 70 -15.41 7.17 -7.55
C LEU A 70 -14.35 7.58 -8.61
N GLY A 71 -13.20 8.13 -8.21
CA GLY A 71 -12.08 8.49 -9.07
C GLY A 71 -10.71 7.98 -8.62
N LEU A 72 -10.62 7.28 -7.47
CA LEU A 72 -9.34 6.76 -6.95
C LEU A 72 -9.08 5.28 -7.32
N PHE A 73 -10.08 4.59 -7.84
CA PHE A 73 -9.95 3.19 -8.28
C PHE A 73 -9.80 3.04 -9.80
N SER A 74 -9.63 4.13 -10.54
CA SER A 74 -9.52 4.10 -12.00
C SER A 74 -8.07 4.28 -12.47
N HIS A 75 -7.45 3.12 -12.73
CA HIS A 75 -6.33 2.81 -13.64
C HIS A 75 -4.89 3.27 -13.32
#